data_AF-A0A7C2JL84-F1
#
_entry.id   AF-A0A7C2JL84-F1
#
_cell.length_a   1.000
_cell.length_b   1.000
_cell.length_c   1.000
_cell.angle_alpha   90.00
_cell.angle_beta   90.00
_cell.angle_gamma   90.00
#
_symmetry.space_group_name_H-M   'P 1'
#
loop_
_entity.id
_entity.type
_entity.pdbx_description
1 polymer ?
#
loop_
_entity_poly.entity_id
_entity_poly.type
_entity_poly.pdbx_seq_one_letter_code
_entity_poly.pdbx_strand_id
1 'polypeptide(L)'
;MKQGSMTGNGGERRKGTRLRGSWGGVVVPVAILAAISAFETAVHTRDASREVFFNIKTPWLMYFIFAISMAVIFGALLQRLRVWRLGKPHRVNQSLSARITNMLTLGAGTSRVKNDRYAGVMHGFIYSSFVVLTIVTILLALDDYLPIIFGSDREHLFLTGGTYLVYSLVGDVFGVIGLIGIGMAVYRRYISPPAKLNWDRRGTEDAIIVGLLGVVLFSGIVVEGLRLAADEIPAGNESWSRWSPAGYVVAKAVGGVSPDTLLDFHVGWWWFHVVGAFVLLTLMALTKFRHIALAPVNAFFKRPTTPLYLEPMGDIEKLIEEGAGLGAGRLCVD
;
A
#
# COMPACT_ATOMS: atom_id res chain seq x y z
N MET A 1 -64.77 -33.28 15.36
CA MET A 1 -63.93 -34.13 16.23
C MET A 1 -62.58 -34.33 15.52
N LYS A 2 -61.50 -33.79 16.12
CA LYS A 2 -60.05 -34.10 15.97
C LYS A 2 -59.44 -34.25 14.56
N GLN A 3 -58.58 -33.32 14.13
CA GLN A 3 -57.11 -33.21 14.36
C GLN A 3 -56.27 -33.88 13.25
N GLY A 4 -55.28 -33.14 12.73
CA GLY A 4 -54.27 -33.64 11.81
C GLY A 4 -53.36 -32.54 11.26
N SER A 5 -52.65 -31.84 12.14
CA SER A 5 -51.69 -30.78 11.83
C SER A 5 -50.39 -31.38 11.25
N MET A 6 -49.92 -30.89 10.11
CA MET A 6 -48.50 -31.00 9.72
C MET A 6 -47.84 -29.63 9.82
N THR A 7 -46.99 -29.51 10.84
CA THR A 7 -46.11 -28.38 11.11
C THR A 7 -44.90 -28.42 10.17
N GLY A 8 -44.90 -27.56 9.15
CA GLY A 8 -43.71 -27.26 8.34
C GLY A 8 -42.82 -26.29 9.10
N ASN A 9 -41.77 -26.82 9.71
CA ASN A 9 -40.77 -26.14 10.53
C ASN A 9 -40.11 -24.96 9.79
N GLY A 10 -40.54 -23.73 10.13
CA GLY A 10 -39.89 -22.49 9.73
C GLY A 10 -38.55 -22.34 10.45
N GLY A 11 -37.50 -22.93 9.86
CA GLY A 11 -36.13 -22.71 10.30
C GLY A 11 -35.74 -21.25 10.13
N GLU A 12 -35.80 -20.48 11.21
CA GLU A 12 -35.18 -19.17 11.32
C GLU A 12 -33.70 -19.28 10.90
N ARG A 13 -33.36 -18.77 9.71
CA ARG A 13 -31.96 -18.51 9.38
C ARG A 13 -31.45 -17.46 10.36
N ARG A 14 -30.69 -17.90 11.38
CA ARG A 14 -29.90 -17.02 12.23
C ARG A 14 -29.15 -16.04 11.31
N LYS A 15 -29.54 -14.75 11.36
CA LYS A 15 -28.79 -13.66 10.74
C LYS A 15 -27.40 -13.69 11.36
N GLY A 16 -26.43 -14.26 10.63
CA GLY A 16 -25.04 -14.24 11.03
C GLY A 16 -24.65 -12.81 11.34
N THR A 17 -24.21 -12.58 12.58
CA THR A 17 -23.69 -11.30 13.03
C THR A 17 -22.57 -10.90 12.08
N ARG A 18 -22.84 -9.91 11.22
CA ARG A 18 -21.83 -9.33 10.34
C ARG A 18 -20.90 -8.52 11.23
N LEU A 19 -19.85 -9.15 11.74
CA LEU A 19 -18.72 -8.46 12.34
C LEU A 19 -18.21 -7.43 11.31
N ARG A 20 -18.55 -6.16 11.52
CA ARG A 20 -18.02 -5.03 10.78
C ARG A 20 -16.58 -4.82 11.27
N GLY A 21 -15.65 -5.64 10.79
CA GLY A 21 -14.23 -5.35 10.93
C GLY A 21 -13.92 -4.05 10.19
N SER A 22 -13.77 -2.96 10.93
CA SER A 22 -13.13 -1.75 10.43
C SER A 22 -11.63 -2.04 10.38
N TRP A 23 -11.00 -1.91 9.22
CA TRP A 23 -9.54 -1.99 9.09
C TRP A 23 -8.82 -0.94 9.95
N GLY A 24 -9.48 0.19 10.25
CA GLY A 24 -9.02 1.15 11.25
C GLY A 24 -8.93 0.57 12.67
N GLY A 25 -9.67 -0.50 12.98
CA GLY A 25 -9.64 -1.18 14.27
C GLY A 25 -8.44 -2.08 14.52
N VAL A 26 -7.53 -2.27 13.54
CA VAL A 26 -6.27 -3.01 13.73
C VAL A 26 -5.06 -2.07 13.63
N VAL A 27 -5.09 -1.13 12.68
CA VAL A 27 -4.00 -0.15 12.49
C VAL A 27 -3.92 0.83 13.67
N VAL A 28 -5.07 1.28 14.19
CA VAL A 28 -5.10 2.27 15.27
C VAL A 28 -4.64 1.67 16.62
N PRO A 29 -5.05 0.47 17.05
CA PRO A 29 -4.53 -0.10 18.29
C PRO A 29 -3.05 -0.47 18.23
N VAL A 30 -2.54 -0.92 17.07
CA VAL A 30 -1.10 -1.18 16.89
C VAL A 30 -0.31 0.13 16.92
N ALA A 31 -0.81 1.20 16.29
CA ALA A 31 -0.20 2.53 16.36
C ALA A 31 -0.26 3.14 17.76
N ILE A 32 -1.34 2.91 18.52
CA ILE A 32 -1.49 3.38 19.91
C ILE A 32 -0.58 2.58 20.85
N LEU A 33 -0.49 1.26 20.71
CA LEU A 33 0.43 0.43 21.48
C LEU A 33 1.89 0.74 21.14
N ALA A 34 2.19 1.02 19.86
CA ALA A 34 3.49 1.52 19.44
C ALA A 34 3.78 2.92 20.03
N ALA A 35 2.80 3.81 20.13
CA ALA A 35 2.95 5.12 20.77
C ALA A 35 3.13 5.03 22.30
N ILE A 36 2.45 4.10 22.97
CA ILE A 36 2.60 3.83 24.42
C ILE A 36 3.96 3.19 24.70
N SER A 37 4.38 2.23 23.86
CA SER A 37 5.69 1.60 23.93
C SER A 37 6.83 2.58 23.58
N ALA A 38 6.64 3.49 22.63
CA ALA A 38 7.58 4.58 22.33
C ALA A 38 7.84 5.47 23.55
N PHE A 39 6.80 5.77 24.32
CA PHE A 39 6.87 6.63 25.49
C PHE A 39 7.62 5.97 26.67
N GLU A 40 7.41 4.66 26.91
CA GLU A 40 8.15 3.92 27.94
C GLU A 40 9.61 3.64 27.55
N THR A 41 9.89 3.40 26.27
CA THR A 41 11.25 3.06 25.79
C THR A 41 12.16 4.29 25.62
N ALA A 42 11.58 5.47 25.38
CA ALA A 42 12.32 6.74 25.24
C ALA A 42 13.09 7.17 26.50
N VAL A 43 12.80 6.58 27.67
CA VAL A 43 13.49 6.90 28.93
C VAL A 43 14.91 6.29 29.00
N HIS A 44 15.19 5.20 28.27
CA HIS A 44 16.46 4.46 28.37
C HIS A 44 17.33 4.41 27.11
N THR A 45 16.87 4.95 25.98
CA THR A 45 17.55 4.86 24.68
C THR A 45 17.61 6.23 24.01
N ARG A 46 18.30 7.20 24.60
CA ARG A 46 18.32 8.58 24.07
C ARG A 46 19.15 8.72 22.79
N ASP A 47 20.11 7.83 22.58
CA ASP A 47 21.11 7.94 21.50
C ASP A 47 20.84 7.02 20.29
N ALA A 48 19.73 6.25 20.31
CA ALA A 48 19.44 5.29 19.24
C ALA A 48 19.16 6.01 17.91
N SER A 49 19.95 5.73 16.88
CA SER A 49 19.82 6.32 15.54
C SER A 49 20.56 5.45 14.52
N ARG A 50 20.48 5.80 13.24
CA ARG A 50 21.25 5.14 12.18
C ARG A 50 21.63 6.12 11.08
N GLU A 51 22.81 5.95 10.51
CA GLU A 51 23.19 6.66 9.29
C GLU A 51 22.28 6.26 8.12
N VAL A 52 21.70 7.23 7.42
CA VAL A 52 20.73 6.98 6.33
C VAL A 52 21.37 6.26 5.14
N PHE A 53 22.61 6.62 4.81
CA PHE A 53 23.37 6.05 3.69
C PHE A 53 24.53 5.18 4.16
N PHE A 54 24.37 4.49 5.30
CA PHE A 54 25.38 3.58 5.85
C PHE A 54 26.01 2.71 4.75
N ASN A 55 27.33 2.74 4.65
CA ASN A 55 28.12 1.94 3.71
C ASN A 55 27.80 2.19 2.20
N ILE A 56 27.09 3.27 1.84
CA ILE A 56 26.79 3.64 0.44
C ILE A 56 27.63 4.85 0.02
N LYS A 57 28.64 4.63 -0.83
CA LYS A 57 29.57 5.67 -1.29
C LYS A 57 29.00 6.61 -2.35
N THR A 58 27.98 6.16 -3.09
CA THR A 58 27.42 6.89 -4.25
C THR A 58 25.90 7.10 -4.12
N PRO A 59 25.42 7.77 -3.06
CA PRO A 59 23.99 7.99 -2.86
C PRO A 59 23.39 8.90 -3.95
N TRP A 60 24.20 9.75 -4.58
CA TRP A 60 23.75 10.64 -5.67
C TRP A 60 23.15 9.90 -6.87
N LEU A 61 23.62 8.67 -7.16
CA LEU A 61 23.10 7.86 -8.26
C LEU A 61 21.65 7.41 -7.99
N MET A 62 21.29 7.21 -6.73
CA MET A 62 19.93 6.89 -6.33
C MET A 62 18.98 8.04 -6.68
N TYR A 63 19.38 9.30 -6.46
CA TYR A 63 18.58 10.47 -6.86
C TYR A 63 18.41 10.59 -8.37
N PHE A 64 19.43 10.21 -9.15
CA PHE A 64 19.32 10.18 -10.60
C PHE A 64 18.25 9.17 -11.06
N ILE A 65 18.26 7.95 -10.48
CA ILE A 65 17.25 6.91 -10.76
C ILE A 65 15.86 7.37 -10.30
N PHE A 66 15.77 7.98 -9.12
CA PHE A 66 14.53 8.57 -8.61
C PHE A 66 13.98 9.64 -9.57
N ALA A 67 14.82 10.55 -10.05
CA ALA A 67 14.41 11.60 -10.98
C ALA A 67 13.86 11.02 -12.29
N ILE A 68 14.48 9.98 -12.84
CA ILE A 68 13.98 9.26 -14.02
C ILE A 68 12.62 8.62 -13.73
N SER A 69 12.51 7.90 -12.61
CA SER A 69 11.24 7.28 -12.17
C SER A 69 10.13 8.33 -12.07
N MET A 70 10.40 9.47 -11.41
CA MET A 70 9.44 10.55 -11.25
C MET A 70 9.07 11.22 -12.58
N ALA A 71 10.03 11.43 -13.48
CA ALA A 71 9.76 12.00 -14.80
C ALA A 71 8.80 11.12 -15.60
N VAL A 72 8.98 9.79 -15.56
CA VAL A 72 8.09 8.84 -16.22
C VAL A 72 6.68 8.85 -15.60
N ILE A 73 6.59 8.81 -14.27
CA ILE A 73 5.32 8.84 -13.55
C ILE A 73 4.57 10.14 -13.83
N PHE A 74 5.27 11.27 -13.76
CA PHE A 74 4.69 12.58 -14.03
C PHE A 74 4.25 12.72 -15.48
N GLY A 75 5.05 12.27 -16.44
CA GLY A 75 4.68 12.22 -17.85
C GLY A 75 3.40 11.41 -18.09
N ALA A 76 3.26 10.25 -17.45
CA ALA A 76 2.05 9.43 -17.51
C ALA A 76 0.83 10.10 -16.88
N LEU A 77 1.03 10.84 -15.78
CA LEU A 77 -0.02 11.65 -15.16
C LEU A 77 -0.45 12.79 -16.08
N LEU A 78 0.48 13.51 -16.72
CA LEU A 78 0.18 14.57 -17.67
C LEU A 78 -0.62 14.08 -18.87
N GLN A 79 -0.22 12.93 -19.46
CA GLN A 79 -0.99 12.31 -20.54
C GLN A 79 -2.43 12.02 -20.11
N ARG A 80 -2.61 11.53 -18.88
CA ARG A 80 -3.93 11.24 -18.33
C ARG A 80 -4.74 12.50 -18.03
N LEU A 81 -4.09 13.57 -17.53
CA LEU A 81 -4.72 14.86 -17.33
C LEU A 81 -5.24 15.44 -18.64
N ARG A 82 -4.53 15.26 -19.77
CA ARG A 82 -5.02 15.66 -21.10
C ARG A 82 -6.31 14.92 -21.45
N VAL A 83 -6.39 13.62 -21.19
CA VAL A 83 -7.61 12.83 -21.42
C VAL A 83 -8.75 13.30 -20.50
N TRP A 84 -8.49 13.54 -19.21
CA TRP A 84 -9.52 14.02 -18.28
C TRP A 84 -10.05 15.41 -18.64
N ARG A 85 -9.22 16.27 -19.24
CA ARG A 85 -9.62 17.60 -19.74
C ARG A 85 -10.54 17.56 -20.96
N LEU A 86 -10.70 16.42 -21.62
CA LEU A 86 -11.72 16.25 -22.67
C LEU A 86 -13.15 16.18 -22.09
N GLY A 87 -13.29 15.93 -20.79
CA GLY A 87 -14.58 15.90 -20.11
C GLY A 87 -15.20 17.29 -19.93
N LYS A 88 -16.53 17.34 -19.76
CA LYS A 88 -17.25 18.58 -19.44
C LYS A 88 -16.92 19.04 -18.01
N PRO A 89 -16.80 20.35 -17.75
CA PRO A 89 -16.56 20.87 -16.41
C PRO A 89 -17.72 20.49 -15.47
N HIS A 90 -17.39 19.93 -14.31
CA HIS A 90 -18.37 19.60 -13.27
C HIS A 90 -17.93 20.23 -11.94
N ARG A 91 -18.82 21.01 -11.32
CA ARG A 91 -18.53 21.68 -10.05
C ARG A 91 -18.48 20.65 -8.92
N VAL A 92 -17.35 20.57 -8.23
CA VAL A 92 -17.07 19.62 -7.13
C VAL A 92 -17.12 20.27 -5.73
N ASN A 93 -17.38 21.57 -5.71
CA ASN A 93 -17.35 22.45 -4.55
C ASN A 93 -18.49 22.17 -3.56
N GLN A 94 -19.54 21.49 -4.02
CA GLN A 94 -20.69 21.14 -3.19
C GLN A 94 -20.36 19.87 -2.37
N SER A 95 -20.72 19.86 -1.09
CA SER A 95 -20.62 18.69 -0.19
C SER A 95 -19.20 18.15 0.06
N LEU A 96 -18.22 19.04 0.27
CA LEU A 96 -16.81 18.68 0.52
C LEU A 96 -16.65 17.64 1.64
N SER A 97 -17.37 17.82 2.76
CA SER A 97 -17.34 16.89 3.90
C SER A 97 -17.81 15.48 3.51
N ALA A 98 -18.91 15.37 2.77
CA ALA A 98 -19.42 14.09 2.28
C ALA A 98 -18.43 13.42 1.29
N ARG A 99 -17.73 14.21 0.48
CA ARG A 99 -16.71 13.72 -0.46
C ARG A 99 -15.44 13.24 0.24
N ILE A 100 -14.98 13.94 1.28
CA ILE A 100 -13.86 13.49 2.13
C ILE A 100 -14.27 12.18 2.82
N THR A 101 -15.48 12.11 3.38
CA THR A 101 -16.01 10.87 3.96
C THR A 101 -16.05 9.74 2.92
N ASN A 102 -16.48 10.01 1.68
CA ASN A 102 -16.45 9.02 0.59
C ASN A 102 -15.02 8.57 0.27
N MET A 103 -14.07 9.50 0.17
CA MET A 103 -12.65 9.20 -0.07
C MET A 103 -12.10 8.24 0.99
N LEU A 104 -12.34 8.54 2.27
CA LEU A 104 -11.84 7.74 3.38
C LEU A 104 -12.55 6.38 3.50
N THR A 105 -13.86 6.34 3.28
CA THR A 105 -14.66 5.11 3.50
C THR A 105 -14.69 4.17 2.29
N LEU A 106 -14.71 4.71 1.07
CA LEU A 106 -14.77 3.94 -0.18
C LEU A 106 -13.39 3.72 -0.81
N GLY A 107 -12.45 4.65 -0.60
CA GLY A 107 -11.08 4.57 -1.14
C GLY A 107 -10.19 3.59 -0.38
N ALA A 108 -10.22 3.61 0.96
CA ALA A 108 -9.43 2.69 1.79
C ALA A 108 -10.10 1.32 2.01
N GLY A 109 -11.41 1.23 1.77
CA GLY A 109 -12.22 0.07 2.11
C GLY A 109 -13.22 -0.26 1.01
N THR A 110 -12.73 -0.57 -0.20
CA THR A 110 -13.59 -0.91 -1.34
C THR A 110 -14.62 -1.96 -0.90
N SER A 111 -15.89 -1.55 -0.82
CA SER A 111 -17.00 -2.38 -0.33
C SER A 111 -17.14 -3.72 -1.05
N ARG A 112 -16.56 -3.84 -2.25
CA ARG A 112 -16.50 -5.06 -3.07
C ARG A 112 -15.61 -6.16 -2.49
N VAL A 113 -14.58 -5.81 -1.73
CA VAL A 113 -13.67 -6.76 -1.09
C VAL A 113 -14.36 -7.53 0.05
N LYS A 114 -15.44 -6.97 0.63
CA LYS A 114 -16.17 -7.55 1.76
C LYS A 114 -16.94 -8.84 1.42
N ASN A 115 -17.13 -9.15 0.14
CA ASN A 115 -17.82 -10.36 -0.30
C ASN A 115 -16.94 -11.62 -0.27
N ASP A 116 -15.61 -11.46 -0.13
CA ASP A 116 -14.65 -12.55 -0.03
C ASP A 116 -13.68 -12.25 1.12
N ARG A 117 -13.91 -12.90 2.27
CA ARG A 117 -13.14 -12.64 3.50
C ARG A 117 -11.64 -12.84 3.30
N TYR A 118 -11.26 -13.90 2.59
CA TYR A 118 -9.86 -14.20 2.33
C TYR A 118 -9.23 -13.11 1.45
N ALA A 119 -9.90 -12.75 0.36
CA ALA A 119 -9.42 -11.68 -0.51
C ALA A 119 -9.32 -10.34 0.25
N GLY A 120 -10.20 -10.11 1.21
CA GLY A 120 -10.14 -8.95 2.09
C GLY A 120 -8.92 -8.93 2.99
N VAL A 121 -8.67 -10.02 3.70
CA VAL A 121 -7.49 -10.10 4.58
C VAL A 121 -6.21 -9.94 3.76
N MET A 122 -6.11 -10.66 2.65
CA MET A 122 -4.96 -10.61 1.72
C MET A 122 -4.69 -9.20 1.19
N HIS A 123 -5.70 -8.52 0.64
CA HIS A 123 -5.51 -7.15 0.15
C HIS A 123 -5.21 -6.17 1.26
N GLY A 124 -5.82 -6.34 2.44
CA GLY A 124 -5.56 -5.46 3.56
C GLY A 124 -4.12 -5.57 4.06
N PHE A 125 -3.53 -6.77 4.07
CA PHE A 125 -2.11 -6.96 4.40
C PHE A 125 -1.19 -6.31 3.36
N ILE A 126 -1.45 -6.53 2.08
CA ILE A 126 -0.66 -5.94 0.98
C ILE A 126 -0.78 -4.41 1.00
N TYR A 127 -2.00 -3.89 1.11
CA TYR A 127 -2.27 -2.45 1.08
C TYR A 127 -1.72 -1.74 2.31
N SER A 128 -1.92 -2.30 3.52
CA SER A 128 -1.39 -1.70 4.74
C SER A 128 0.14 -1.71 4.75
N SER A 129 0.77 -2.81 4.32
CA SER A 129 2.22 -2.90 4.13
C SER A 129 2.72 -1.82 3.17
N PHE A 130 2.16 -1.75 1.96
CA PHE A 130 2.58 -0.76 0.96
C PHE A 130 2.45 0.68 1.47
N VAL A 131 1.30 1.04 2.05
CA VAL A 131 1.06 2.40 2.55
C VAL A 131 1.97 2.75 3.72
N VAL A 132 2.09 1.87 4.71
CA VAL A 132 2.91 2.13 5.90
C VAL A 132 4.38 2.19 5.52
N LEU A 133 4.89 1.27 4.69
CA LEU A 133 6.28 1.31 4.24
C LEU A 133 6.58 2.55 3.40
N THR A 134 5.63 3.01 2.58
CA THR A 134 5.78 4.28 1.86
C THR A 134 5.90 5.46 2.83
N ILE A 135 5.08 5.48 3.89
CA ILE A 135 5.16 6.50 4.94
C ILE A 135 6.51 6.43 5.67
N VAL A 136 6.96 5.23 6.03
CA VAL A 136 8.28 4.97 6.66
C VAL A 136 9.42 5.49 5.78
N THR A 137 9.37 5.26 4.46
CA THR A 137 10.36 5.81 3.52
C THR A 137 10.30 7.33 3.43
N ILE A 138 9.10 7.92 3.38
CA ILE A 138 8.93 9.39 3.35
C ILE A 138 9.45 10.02 4.65
N LEU A 139 9.16 9.42 5.81
CA LEU A 139 9.63 9.91 7.10
C LEU A 139 11.16 9.88 7.19
N LEU A 140 11.81 8.83 6.68
CA LEU A 140 13.27 8.77 6.60
C LEU A 140 13.84 9.90 5.74
N ALA A 141 13.27 10.12 4.56
CA ALA A 141 13.69 11.20 3.67
C ALA A 141 13.49 12.58 4.32
N LEU A 142 12.35 12.81 4.97
CA LEU A 142 12.10 14.07 5.67
C LEU A 142 13.08 14.28 6.83
N ASP A 143 13.38 13.24 7.60
CA ASP A 143 14.33 13.33 8.71
C ASP A 143 15.74 13.70 8.23
N ASP A 144 16.18 13.16 7.09
CA ASP A 144 17.48 13.43 6.46
C ASP A 144 17.55 14.85 5.84
N TYR A 145 16.51 15.31 5.14
CA TYR A 145 16.57 16.59 4.41
C TYR A 145 16.09 17.81 5.19
N LEU A 146 15.18 17.67 6.15
CA LEU A 146 14.67 18.84 6.87
C LEU A 146 15.77 19.58 7.65
N PRO A 147 16.75 18.93 8.31
CA PRO A 147 17.90 19.63 8.89
C PRO A 147 18.64 20.50 7.88
N ILE A 148 18.90 19.97 6.67
CA ILE A 148 19.58 20.70 5.59
C ILE A 148 18.75 21.91 5.15
N ILE A 149 17.44 21.74 4.99
CA ILE A 149 16.52 22.81 4.55
C ILE A 149 16.41 23.92 5.60
N PHE A 150 16.40 23.57 6.89
CA PHE A 150 16.28 24.52 8.00
C PHE A 150 17.63 25.01 8.53
N GLY A 151 18.75 24.62 7.92
CA GLY A 151 20.09 25.05 8.32
C GLY A 151 20.51 24.55 9.70
N SER A 152 20.08 23.34 10.07
CA SER A 152 20.48 22.66 11.30
C SER A 152 21.66 21.72 11.04
N ASP A 153 22.68 21.77 11.90
CA ASP A 153 23.85 20.86 11.83
C ASP A 153 23.57 19.44 12.37
N ARG A 154 22.30 19.07 12.56
CA ARG A 154 21.92 17.75 13.08
C ARG A 154 21.78 16.75 11.94
N GLU A 155 22.29 15.55 12.13
CA GLU A 155 22.08 14.44 11.19
C GLU A 155 20.62 14.00 11.15
N HIS A 156 19.93 13.99 12.30
CA HIS A 156 18.52 13.60 12.42
C HIS A 156 17.70 14.72 13.06
N LEU A 157 16.50 14.95 12.53
CA LEU A 157 15.57 15.94 13.09
C LEU A 157 14.69 15.35 14.19
N PHE A 158 14.17 14.13 13.98
CA PHE A 158 13.21 13.47 14.86
C PHE A 158 13.35 11.94 14.96
N LEU A 159 14.07 11.27 14.05
CA LEU A 159 14.31 9.81 14.13
C LEU A 159 15.49 9.49 15.06
N THR A 160 15.36 9.88 16.33
CA THR A 160 16.32 9.58 17.39
C THR A 160 15.64 8.92 18.58
N GLY A 161 16.39 8.10 19.29
CA GLY A 161 15.99 7.38 20.48
C GLY A 161 14.76 6.48 20.30
N GLY A 162 13.78 6.60 21.20
CA GLY A 162 12.55 5.80 21.16
C GLY A 162 11.75 5.95 19.85
N THR A 163 11.78 7.11 19.20
CA THR A 163 11.13 7.32 17.90
C THR A 163 11.75 6.46 16.81
N TYR A 164 13.09 6.38 16.78
CA TYR A 164 13.82 5.52 15.85
C TYR A 164 13.49 4.04 16.06
N LEU A 165 13.44 3.59 17.31
CA LEU A 165 13.14 2.19 17.64
C LEU A 165 11.73 1.78 17.16
N VAL A 166 10.73 2.63 17.41
CA VAL A 166 9.36 2.38 16.95
C VAL A 166 9.26 2.47 15.44
N TYR A 167 9.96 3.42 14.83
CA TYR A 167 10.07 3.52 13.38
C TYR A 167 10.62 2.21 12.77
N SER A 168 11.69 1.67 13.34
CA SER A 168 12.31 0.42 12.92
C SER A 168 11.34 -0.77 13.04
N LEU A 169 10.64 -0.87 14.17
CA LEU A 169 9.63 -1.90 14.41
C LEU A 169 8.45 -1.83 13.44
N VAL A 170 7.93 -0.64 13.20
CA VAL A 170 6.82 -0.44 12.25
C VAL A 170 7.27 -0.81 10.84
N GLY A 171 8.46 -0.40 10.42
CA GLY A 171 9.03 -0.78 9.13
C GLY A 171 9.14 -2.29 8.97
N ASP A 172 9.78 -2.96 9.92
CA ASP A 172 10.04 -4.39 9.85
C ASP A 172 8.76 -5.24 9.92
N VAL A 173 7.86 -4.94 10.86
CA VAL A 173 6.58 -5.65 11.02
C VAL A 173 5.71 -5.51 9.78
N PHE A 174 5.60 -4.32 9.20
CA PHE A 174 4.82 -4.14 7.97
C PHE A 174 5.51 -4.73 6.73
N GLY A 175 6.82 -4.89 6.74
CA GLY A 175 7.55 -5.73 5.78
C GLY A 175 7.08 -7.19 5.83
N VAL A 176 7.03 -7.77 7.03
CA VAL A 176 6.56 -9.15 7.24
C VAL A 176 5.08 -9.31 6.91
N ILE A 177 4.21 -8.41 7.37
CA ILE A 177 2.77 -8.42 7.03
C ILE A 177 2.57 -8.39 5.51
N GLY A 178 3.37 -7.59 4.81
CA GLY A 178 3.38 -7.54 3.35
C GLY A 178 3.72 -8.89 2.74
N LEU A 179 4.82 -9.53 3.17
CA LEU A 179 5.23 -10.86 2.70
C LEU A 179 4.18 -11.93 2.95
N ILE A 180 3.51 -11.91 4.11
CA ILE A 180 2.38 -12.81 4.39
C ILE A 180 1.24 -12.55 3.39
N GLY A 181 0.89 -11.28 3.15
CA GLY A 181 -0.10 -10.90 2.15
C GLY A 181 0.23 -11.39 0.73
N ILE A 182 1.51 -11.30 0.34
CA ILE A 182 1.99 -11.85 -0.94
C ILE A 182 1.91 -13.37 -0.96
N GLY A 183 2.29 -14.05 0.12
CA GLY A 183 2.15 -15.50 0.25
C GLY A 183 0.69 -15.96 0.09
N MET A 184 -0.24 -15.22 0.70
CA MET A 184 -1.68 -15.44 0.50
C MET A 184 -2.12 -15.22 -0.95
N ALA A 185 -1.60 -14.19 -1.62
CA ALA A 185 -1.89 -13.92 -3.02
C ALA A 185 -1.38 -15.03 -3.95
N VAL A 186 -0.17 -15.52 -3.71
CA VAL A 186 0.43 -16.66 -4.44
C VAL A 186 -0.40 -17.93 -4.21
N TYR A 187 -0.72 -18.25 -2.95
CA TYR A 187 -1.55 -19.41 -2.61
C TYR A 187 -2.91 -19.39 -3.32
N ARG A 188 -3.62 -18.26 -3.25
CA ARG A 188 -4.93 -18.10 -3.91
C ARG A 188 -4.85 -18.12 -5.43
N ARG A 189 -3.69 -17.86 -6.02
CA ARG A 189 -3.53 -17.80 -7.47
C ARG A 189 -3.10 -19.12 -8.08
N TYR A 190 -2.19 -19.83 -7.43
CA TYR A 190 -1.56 -21.03 -8.01
C TYR A 190 -1.98 -22.33 -7.31
N ILE A 191 -2.39 -22.28 -6.04
CA ILE A 191 -2.73 -23.49 -5.26
C ILE A 191 -4.25 -23.66 -5.15
N SER A 192 -4.99 -22.59 -4.84
CA SER A 192 -6.44 -22.63 -4.69
C SER A 192 -7.15 -21.51 -5.46
N PRO A 193 -7.11 -21.54 -6.81
CA PRO A 193 -7.74 -20.53 -7.64
C PRO A 193 -9.28 -20.62 -7.55
N PRO A 194 -9.98 -19.55 -7.11
CA PRO A 194 -11.43 -19.56 -7.11
C PRO A 194 -11.97 -19.49 -8.54
N ALA A 195 -13.11 -20.14 -8.82
CA ALA A 195 -13.68 -20.25 -10.17
C ALA A 195 -13.86 -18.90 -10.91
N LYS A 196 -14.08 -17.81 -10.17
CA LYS A 196 -14.18 -16.43 -10.66
C LYS A 196 -12.86 -15.81 -11.17
N LEU A 197 -11.71 -16.44 -10.88
CA LEU A 197 -10.38 -15.93 -11.26
C LEU A 197 -10.01 -16.27 -12.72
N ASN A 198 -10.74 -17.18 -13.36
CA ASN A 198 -10.42 -17.69 -14.70
C ASN A 198 -10.83 -16.76 -15.86
N TRP A 199 -11.44 -15.60 -15.55
CA TRP A 199 -11.97 -14.68 -16.57
C TRP A 199 -10.93 -13.68 -17.11
N ASP A 200 -9.88 -13.35 -16.34
CA ASP A 200 -8.87 -12.36 -16.75
C ASP A 200 -7.59 -13.06 -17.27
N ARG A 201 -7.36 -12.97 -18.58
CA ARG A 201 -6.22 -13.59 -19.30
C ARG A 201 -4.89 -12.84 -19.14
N ARG A 202 -4.79 -11.77 -18.33
CA ARG A 202 -3.53 -11.05 -18.08
C ARG A 202 -2.74 -11.63 -16.90
N GLY A 203 -2.49 -12.95 -16.95
CA GLY A 203 -1.79 -13.69 -15.91
C GLY A 203 -0.40 -13.13 -15.58
N THR A 204 0.34 -12.68 -16.58
CA THR A 204 1.76 -12.31 -16.48
C THR A 204 2.00 -10.96 -15.80
N GLU A 205 1.25 -9.91 -16.16
CA GLU A 205 1.41 -8.57 -15.57
C GLU A 205 1.22 -8.59 -14.05
N ASP A 206 0.21 -9.33 -13.56
CA ASP A 206 -0.07 -9.47 -12.13
C ASP A 206 1.00 -10.26 -11.41
N ALA A 207 1.49 -11.34 -12.04
CA ALA A 207 2.53 -12.17 -11.46
C ALA A 207 3.84 -11.38 -11.33
N ILE A 208 4.17 -10.56 -12.34
CA ILE A 208 5.35 -9.69 -12.33
C ILE A 208 5.25 -8.67 -11.20
N ILE A 209 4.12 -7.96 -11.06
CA ILE A 209 4.02 -6.90 -10.05
C ILE A 209 3.93 -7.45 -8.64
N VAL A 210 3.15 -8.52 -8.42
CA VAL A 210 3.06 -9.17 -7.10
C VAL A 210 4.39 -9.82 -6.74
N GLY A 211 5.07 -10.45 -7.70
CA GLY A 211 6.41 -11.01 -7.52
C GLY A 211 7.44 -9.93 -7.19
N LEU A 212 7.47 -8.84 -7.97
CA LEU A 212 8.36 -7.71 -7.72
C LEU A 212 8.10 -7.07 -6.36
N LEU A 213 6.83 -6.90 -5.97
CA LEU A 213 6.47 -6.42 -4.64
C LEU A 213 7.00 -7.36 -3.53
N GLY A 214 6.84 -8.68 -3.68
CA GLY A 214 7.42 -9.65 -2.76
C GLY A 214 8.95 -9.58 -2.68
N VAL A 215 9.63 -9.44 -3.82
CA VAL A 215 11.09 -9.30 -3.91
C VAL A 215 11.58 -8.01 -3.23
N VAL A 216 10.88 -6.90 -3.45
CA VAL A 216 11.22 -5.61 -2.81
C VAL A 216 11.02 -5.69 -1.29
N LEU A 217 9.91 -6.26 -0.82
CA LEU A 217 9.66 -6.45 0.61
C LEU A 217 10.73 -7.35 1.26
N PHE A 218 11.06 -8.47 0.61
CA PHE A 218 12.08 -9.40 1.11
C PHE A 218 13.47 -8.77 1.12
N SER A 219 13.87 -8.15 0.02
CA SER A 219 15.17 -7.46 -0.06
C SER A 219 15.30 -6.35 0.97
N GLY A 220 14.22 -5.64 1.33
CA GLY A 220 14.26 -4.63 2.39
C GLY A 220 14.62 -5.21 3.76
N ILE A 221 14.03 -6.37 4.12
CA ILE A 221 14.36 -7.09 5.36
C ILE A 221 15.81 -7.59 5.33
N VAL A 222 16.28 -8.07 4.17
CA VAL A 222 17.68 -8.52 4.02
C VAL A 222 18.65 -7.35 4.18
N VAL A 223 18.38 -6.20 3.54
CA VAL A 223 19.20 -4.99 3.69
C VAL A 223 19.27 -4.55 5.15
N GLU A 224 18.13 -4.50 5.84
CA GLU A 224 18.09 -4.15 7.26
C GLU A 224 18.88 -5.16 8.10
N GLY A 225 18.71 -6.46 7.88
CA GLY A 225 19.45 -7.49 8.61
C GLY A 225 20.96 -7.44 8.40
N LEU A 226 21.41 -7.15 7.17
CA LEU A 226 22.83 -6.96 6.86
C LEU A 226 23.39 -5.71 7.55
N ARG A 227 22.63 -4.60 7.58
CA ARG A 227 23.01 -3.38 8.31
C ARG A 227 23.15 -3.67 9.81
N LEU A 228 22.15 -4.34 10.41
CA LEU A 228 22.18 -4.71 11.83
C LEU A 228 23.38 -5.60 12.17
N ALA A 229 23.72 -6.57 11.32
CA ALA A 229 24.85 -7.47 11.52
C ALA A 229 26.22 -6.78 11.35
N ALA A 230 26.32 -5.81 10.45
CA ALA A 230 27.58 -5.13 10.12
C ALA A 230 27.89 -3.93 11.01
N ASP A 231 26.86 -3.28 11.57
CA ASP A 231 26.99 -2.00 12.28
C ASP A 231 26.48 -2.09 13.72
N GLU A 232 25.17 -2.29 13.89
CA GLU A 232 24.48 -2.08 15.15
C GLU A 232 24.84 -3.13 16.23
N ILE A 233 24.90 -4.41 15.86
CA ILE A 233 25.25 -5.50 16.78
C ILE A 233 26.74 -5.42 17.18
N PRO A 234 27.71 -5.30 16.25
CA PRO A 234 29.12 -5.14 16.60
C PRO A 234 29.41 -3.89 17.43
N ALA A 235 28.65 -2.81 17.25
CA ALA A 235 28.76 -1.57 18.04
C ALA A 235 28.22 -1.69 19.48
N GLY A 236 27.69 -2.85 19.89
CA GLY A 236 27.14 -3.06 21.23
C GLY A 236 25.68 -2.63 21.39
N ASN A 237 25.00 -2.28 20.28
CA ASN A 237 23.63 -1.77 20.27
C ASN A 237 22.59 -2.87 19.97
N GLU A 238 22.88 -4.13 20.32
CA GLU A 238 21.99 -5.27 20.07
C GLU A 238 20.58 -5.10 20.67
N SER A 239 20.44 -4.29 21.73
CA SER A 239 19.13 -3.95 22.30
C SER A 239 18.24 -3.15 21.35
N TRP A 240 18.82 -2.33 20.48
CA TRP A 240 18.12 -1.58 19.43
C TRP A 240 17.70 -2.51 18.31
N SER A 241 18.56 -3.48 17.95
CA SER A 241 18.34 -4.36 16.80
C SER A 241 17.12 -5.27 16.97
N ARG A 242 16.75 -5.57 18.22
CA ARG A 242 15.55 -6.34 18.57
C ARG A 242 14.25 -5.64 18.18
N TRP A 243 14.28 -4.32 17.97
CA TRP A 243 13.13 -3.58 17.45
C TRP A 243 12.90 -3.82 15.97
N SER A 244 13.81 -4.48 15.26
CA SER A 244 13.62 -4.96 13.90
C SER A 244 13.62 -6.50 13.89
N PRO A 245 12.52 -7.17 14.27
CA PRO A 245 12.55 -8.61 14.55
C PRO A 245 12.93 -9.48 13.35
N ALA A 246 12.44 -9.21 12.13
CA ALA A 246 12.80 -9.96 10.94
C ALA A 246 14.22 -9.62 10.47
N GLY A 247 14.61 -8.34 10.48
CA GLY A 247 15.99 -7.93 10.27
C GLY A 247 16.96 -8.60 11.25
N TYR A 248 16.60 -8.67 12.52
CA TYR A 248 17.39 -9.32 13.57
C TYR A 248 17.55 -10.83 13.36
N VAL A 249 16.50 -11.52 12.90
CA VAL A 249 16.60 -12.94 12.49
C VAL A 249 17.60 -13.10 11.35
N VAL A 250 17.54 -12.23 10.33
CA VAL A 250 18.54 -12.23 9.24
C VAL A 250 19.94 -11.95 9.79
N ALA A 251 20.09 -10.97 10.68
CA ALA A 251 21.36 -10.59 11.26
C ALA A 251 22.01 -11.74 12.05
N LYS A 252 21.20 -12.50 12.81
CA LYS A 252 21.66 -13.70 13.52
C LYS A 252 21.95 -14.86 12.57
N ALA A 253 21.21 -15.01 11.48
CA ALA A 253 21.44 -16.06 10.49
C ALA A 253 22.78 -15.88 9.74
N VAL A 254 23.23 -14.64 9.58
CA VAL A 254 24.56 -14.32 9.00
C VAL A 254 25.65 -14.11 10.06
N GLY A 255 25.35 -14.47 11.33
CA GLY A 255 26.31 -14.36 12.42
C GLY A 255 27.55 -15.23 12.17
N GLY A 256 28.73 -14.64 12.34
CA GLY A 256 30.02 -15.31 12.11
C GLY A 256 30.59 -15.12 10.70
N VAL A 257 29.85 -14.48 9.79
CA VAL A 257 30.43 -13.96 8.52
C VAL A 257 31.35 -12.78 8.84
N SER A 258 32.43 -12.61 8.07
CA SER A 258 33.36 -11.50 8.28
C SER A 258 32.68 -10.13 8.03
N PRO A 259 33.06 -9.09 8.79
CA PRO A 259 32.47 -7.75 8.61
C PRO A 259 32.57 -7.23 7.18
N ASP A 260 33.73 -7.39 6.54
CA ASP A 260 33.95 -6.94 5.15
C ASP A 260 32.99 -7.59 4.16
N THR A 261 32.73 -8.89 4.32
CA THR A 261 31.77 -9.60 3.47
C THR A 261 30.34 -9.12 3.71
N LEU A 262 29.95 -8.87 4.97
CA LEU A 262 28.63 -8.31 5.27
C LEU A 262 28.43 -6.93 4.64
N LEU A 263 29.46 -6.08 4.67
CA LEU A 263 29.45 -4.76 4.04
C LEU A 263 29.29 -4.87 2.51
N ASP A 264 30.01 -5.78 1.84
CA ASP A 264 29.88 -5.98 0.39
C ASP A 264 28.48 -6.47 0.00
N PHE A 265 27.95 -7.46 0.72
CA PHE A 265 26.58 -7.94 0.49
C PHE A 265 25.54 -6.86 0.78
N HIS A 266 25.74 -6.04 1.81
CA HIS A 266 24.85 -4.92 2.13
C HIS A 266 24.73 -3.96 0.94
N VAL A 267 25.85 -3.55 0.32
CA VAL A 267 25.84 -2.65 -0.85
C VAL A 267 25.07 -3.27 -2.02
N GLY A 268 25.32 -4.54 -2.33
CA GLY A 268 24.64 -5.25 -3.42
C GLY A 268 23.12 -5.34 -3.20
N TRP A 269 22.70 -5.76 -2.02
CA TRP A 269 21.28 -5.86 -1.66
C TRP A 269 20.60 -4.49 -1.57
N TRP A 270 21.32 -3.47 -1.11
CA TRP A 270 20.79 -2.11 -1.04
C TRP A 270 20.48 -1.57 -2.44
N TRP A 271 21.42 -1.69 -3.39
CA TRP A 271 21.16 -1.28 -4.77
C TRP A 271 20.07 -2.10 -5.44
N PHE A 272 20.07 -3.41 -5.22
CA PHE A 272 19.01 -4.30 -5.72
C PHE A 272 17.63 -3.86 -5.20
N HIS A 273 17.51 -3.57 -3.91
CA HIS A 273 16.29 -3.09 -3.29
C HIS A 273 15.87 -1.72 -3.85
N VAL A 274 16.77 -0.74 -3.89
CA VAL A 274 16.49 0.62 -4.35
C VAL A 274 16.04 0.66 -5.81
N VAL A 275 16.76 -0.03 -6.70
CA VAL A 275 16.39 -0.13 -8.11
C VAL A 275 15.05 -0.85 -8.25
N GLY A 276 14.87 -1.98 -7.55
CA GLY A 276 13.62 -2.74 -7.54
C GLY A 276 12.43 -1.90 -7.06
N ALA A 277 12.61 -1.09 -6.02
CA ALA A 277 11.57 -0.23 -5.46
C ALA A 277 11.16 0.87 -6.45
N PHE A 278 12.09 1.54 -7.12
CA PHE A 278 11.75 2.54 -8.13
C PHE A 278 11.14 1.94 -9.40
N VAL A 279 11.60 0.76 -9.83
CA VAL A 279 10.97 0.01 -10.93
C VAL A 279 9.53 -0.35 -10.54
N LEU A 280 9.32 -0.88 -9.34
CA LEU A 280 8.00 -1.20 -8.81
C LEU A 280 7.09 0.03 -8.80
N LEU A 281 7.56 1.15 -8.24
CA LEU A 281 6.79 2.39 -8.16
C LEU A 281 6.39 2.91 -9.55
N THR A 282 7.32 2.86 -10.50
CA THR A 282 7.09 3.26 -11.90
C THR A 282 6.05 2.35 -12.56
N LEU A 283 6.22 1.02 -12.45
CA LEU A 283 5.28 0.05 -13.01
C LEU A 283 3.90 0.20 -12.37
N MET A 284 3.81 0.41 -11.06
CA MET A 284 2.53 0.62 -10.38
C MET A 284 1.78 1.83 -10.93
N ALA A 285 2.46 2.94 -11.23
CA ALA A 285 1.84 4.12 -11.84
C ALA A 285 1.36 3.89 -13.29
N LEU A 286 2.09 3.05 -14.04
CA LEU A 286 1.83 2.79 -15.46
C LEU A 286 0.84 1.66 -15.72
N THR A 287 0.63 0.75 -14.77
CA THR A 287 -0.18 -0.46 -14.92
C THR A 287 -1.56 -0.34 -14.27
N LYS A 288 -2.30 -1.45 -14.16
CA LYS A 288 -3.61 -1.46 -13.49
C LYS A 288 -3.52 -1.14 -12.00
N PHE A 289 -2.35 -1.25 -11.37
CA PHE A 289 -2.13 -0.99 -9.94
C PHE A 289 -2.21 0.49 -9.56
N ARG A 290 -2.24 1.40 -10.53
CA ARG A 290 -2.50 2.84 -10.31
C ARG A 290 -3.80 3.13 -9.56
N HIS A 291 -4.71 2.17 -9.52
CA HIS A 291 -5.95 2.26 -8.73
C HIS A 291 -5.67 2.47 -7.24
N ILE A 292 -4.51 2.06 -6.70
CA ILE A 292 -4.15 2.32 -5.30
C ILE A 292 -4.15 3.84 -5.02
N ALA A 293 -3.60 4.64 -5.94
CA ALA A 293 -3.61 6.10 -5.83
C ALA A 293 -4.92 6.72 -6.34
N LEU A 294 -5.48 6.20 -7.44
CA LEU A 294 -6.65 6.81 -8.08
C LEU A 294 -7.99 6.41 -7.45
N ALA A 295 -8.09 5.31 -6.71
CA ALA A 295 -9.35 4.89 -6.11
C ALA A 295 -9.85 5.85 -5.01
N PRO A 296 -9.01 6.33 -4.07
CA PRO A 296 -9.41 7.40 -3.15
C PRO A 296 -9.83 8.68 -3.88
N VAL A 297 -9.06 9.08 -4.90
CA VAL A 297 -9.36 10.26 -5.72
C VAL A 297 -10.71 10.11 -6.43
N ASN A 298 -10.97 8.97 -7.06
CA ASN A 298 -12.24 8.66 -7.69
C ASN A 298 -13.39 8.62 -6.68
N ALA A 299 -13.16 8.12 -5.46
CA ALA A 299 -14.14 8.12 -4.38
C ALA A 299 -14.49 9.54 -3.91
N PHE A 300 -13.52 10.45 -3.87
CA PHE A 300 -13.76 11.88 -3.61
C PHE A 300 -14.63 12.51 -4.70
N PHE A 301 -14.36 12.20 -5.97
CA PHE A 301 -15.14 12.72 -7.11
C PHE A 301 -16.52 12.09 -7.28
N LYS A 302 -16.77 10.93 -6.66
CA LYS A 302 -18.09 10.28 -6.69
C LYS A 302 -19.17 11.19 -6.12
N ARG A 303 -20.31 11.28 -6.82
CA ARG A 303 -21.48 12.03 -6.34
C ARG A 303 -21.97 11.42 -5.01
N PRO A 304 -22.14 12.24 -3.95
CA PRO A 304 -22.65 11.77 -2.66
C PRO A 304 -24.17 11.58 -2.63
N THR A 305 -24.87 11.87 -3.73
CA THR A 305 -26.32 11.64 -3.88
C THR A 305 -26.61 10.19 -4.25
N THR A 306 -27.85 9.74 -4.01
CA THR A 306 -28.37 8.46 -4.53
C THR A 306 -28.08 8.37 -6.03
N PRO A 307 -27.64 7.21 -6.55
CA PRO A 307 -27.58 7.02 -8.00
C PRO A 307 -28.97 7.31 -8.56
N LEU A 308 -29.10 8.41 -9.28
CA LEU A 308 -30.25 8.59 -10.16
C LEU A 308 -30.18 7.43 -11.15
N TYR A 309 -31.29 6.71 -11.30
CA TYR A 309 -31.45 5.88 -12.48
C TYR A 309 -31.15 6.77 -13.69
N LEU A 310 -30.53 6.21 -14.73
CA LEU A 310 -30.62 6.86 -16.03
C LEU A 310 -32.10 7.16 -16.22
N GLU A 311 -32.45 8.43 -16.46
CA GLU A 311 -33.81 8.72 -16.89
C GLU A 311 -34.10 7.75 -18.03
N PRO A 312 -35.26 7.06 -18.02
CA PRO A 312 -35.63 6.19 -19.11
C PRO A 312 -35.33 6.99 -20.39
N MET A 313 -34.50 6.44 -21.28
CA MET A 313 -34.53 6.92 -22.67
C MET A 313 -36.01 6.91 -23.00
N GLY A 314 -36.55 8.07 -23.39
CA GLY A 314 -37.98 8.24 -23.61
C GLY A 314 -38.48 7.30 -24.72
N ASP A 315 -39.42 7.75 -25.51
CA ASP A 315 -39.83 6.96 -26.66
C ASP A 315 -38.64 6.81 -27.65
N ILE A 316 -38.06 5.61 -27.71
CA ILE A 316 -36.87 5.32 -28.53
C ILE A 316 -37.24 5.37 -30.01
N GLU A 317 -38.43 4.90 -30.39
CA GLU A 317 -38.95 5.04 -31.74
C GLU A 317 -39.01 6.50 -32.16
N LYS A 318 -39.55 7.37 -31.30
CA LYS A 318 -39.62 8.82 -31.58
C LYS A 318 -38.23 9.46 -31.73
N LEU A 319 -37.27 9.09 -30.88
CA LEU A 319 -35.90 9.62 -30.96
C LEU A 319 -35.16 9.18 -32.23
N ILE A 320 -35.47 7.99 -32.76
CA ILE A 320 -34.96 7.48 -34.04
C ILE A 320 -35.59 8.24 -35.22
N GLU A 321 -36.91 8.44 -35.19
CA GLU A 321 -37.64 9.21 -36.21
C GLU A 321 -37.18 10.67 -36.28
N GLU A 322 -36.88 11.29 -35.14
CA GLU A 322 -36.37 12.66 -35.05
C GLU A 322 -34.86 12.78 -35.39
N GLY A 323 -34.18 11.66 -35.69
CA GLY A 323 -32.75 11.63 -35.99
C GLY A 323 -31.86 12.05 -34.82
N ALA A 324 -32.38 11.97 -33.59
CA ALA A 324 -31.65 12.34 -32.39
C ALA A 324 -30.57 11.30 -32.09
N GLY A 325 -29.30 11.74 -32.09
CA GLY A 325 -28.16 10.85 -31.82
C GLY A 325 -28.21 10.29 -30.40
N LEU A 326 -28.27 8.96 -30.28
CA LEU A 326 -28.12 8.27 -29.01
C LEU A 326 -26.64 8.22 -28.61
N GLY A 327 -26.19 9.25 -27.89
CA GLY A 327 -24.81 9.36 -27.40
C GLY A 327 -23.84 9.97 -28.41
N ALA A 328 -22.60 9.46 -28.46
CA ALA A 328 -21.48 10.10 -29.17
C ALA A 328 -21.40 9.82 -30.69
N GLY A 329 -22.41 9.21 -31.28
CA GLY A 329 -22.49 9.00 -32.72
C GLY A 329 -23.92 9.21 -33.21
N ARG A 330 -24.09 9.98 -34.29
CA ARG A 330 -25.34 9.97 -35.05
C ARG A 330 -25.48 8.57 -35.65
N LEU A 331 -26.63 7.94 -35.43
CA LEU A 331 -27.03 6.79 -36.25
C LEU A 331 -27.24 7.36 -37.65
N CYS A 332 -26.32 7.05 -38.57
CA CYS A 332 -26.59 7.25 -39.98
C CYS A 332 -27.58 6.14 -40.35
N VAL A 333 -28.80 6.55 -40.62
CA VAL A 333 -29.79 5.72 -41.31
C VAL A 333 -29.62 6.06 -42.78
N ASP A 334 -28.91 5.19 -43.50
CA ASP A 334 -29.08 5.00 -44.93
C ASP A 334 -29.74 3.63 -45.12
#